data_AF-A0A3P7DXD8-F1
#
_entry.id   AF-A0A3P7DXD8-F1
#
_cell.length_a   1.000
_cell.length_b   1.000
_cell.length_c   1.000
_cell.angle_alpha   90.00
_cell.angle_beta   90.00
_cell.angle_gamma   90.00
#
_symmetry.space_group_name_H-M   'P 1'
#
loop_
_entity.id
_entity.type
_entity.pdbx_description
1 polymer ?
#
loop_
_entity_poly.entity_id
_entity_poly.type
_entity_poly.pdbx_seq_one_letter_code
_entity_poly.pdbx_strand_id
1 'polypeptide(L)'
;MGKSGFYSDDISYCHWWIEAGQDEVIEMEITSLSGTCSEGCIFGGLEIKAVADKRLTGYRFCCEQSNGKIVKANGPILPVILFNRKGYIKALIRFRLQKT
;
A
#
# COMPACT_ATOMS: atom_id res chain seq x y z
N MET A 1 -28.22 2.26 4.03
CA MET A 1 -28.59 3.39 3.12
C MET A 1 -27.29 4.09 2.75
N GLY A 2 -26.87 4.30 1.51
CA GLY A 2 -27.45 3.94 0.21
C GLY A 2 -26.36 3.53 -0.79
N LYS A 3 -26.70 2.64 -1.73
CA LYS A 3 -25.87 2.40 -2.91
C LYS A 3 -26.22 3.44 -3.96
N SER A 4 -25.76 4.68 -3.78
CA SER A 4 -25.81 5.68 -4.87
C SER A 4 -24.48 5.68 -5.61
N GLY A 5 -24.41 4.92 -6.71
CA GLY A 5 -23.39 5.06 -7.76
C GLY A 5 -21.94 4.76 -7.35
N PHE A 6 -21.41 3.61 -7.77
CA PHE A 6 -19.97 3.24 -7.81
C PHE A 6 -19.10 3.35 -6.53
N TYR A 7 -19.56 4.01 -5.47
CA TYR A 7 -18.79 4.33 -4.27
C TYR A 7 -19.50 3.82 -3.01
N SER A 8 -18.70 3.39 -2.04
CA SER A 8 -19.09 3.09 -0.67
C SER A 8 -18.86 4.34 0.18
N ASP A 9 -19.79 4.64 1.09
CA ASP A 9 -19.60 5.71 2.08
C ASP A 9 -18.45 5.37 3.04
N ASP A 10 -18.31 4.08 3.36
CA ASP A 10 -17.23 3.55 4.17
C ASP A 10 -16.02 3.15 3.32
N ILE A 11 -14.82 3.37 3.85
CA ILE A 11 -13.58 2.83 3.30
C ILE A 11 -13.30 1.48 3.96
N SER A 12 -13.14 0.44 3.14
CA SER A 12 -12.67 -0.87 3.58
C SER A 12 -11.16 -0.90 3.62
N TYR A 13 -10.60 -1.54 4.64
CA TYR A 13 -9.15 -1.69 4.83
C TYR A 13 -8.74 -3.14 4.99
N CYS A 14 -7.54 -3.47 4.51
CA CYS A 14 -6.82 -4.69 4.84
C CYS A 14 -5.38 -4.31 5.21
N HIS A 15 -4.89 -4.89 6.31
CA HIS A 15 -3.58 -4.56 6.86
C HIS A 15 -2.68 -5.80 6.87
N TRP A 16 -1.47 -5.64 6.36
CA TRP A 16 -0.39 -6.63 6.45
C TRP A 16 0.88 -5.97 6.93
N TRP A 17 1.66 -6.70 7.71
CA TRP A 17 2.95 -6.25 8.22
C TRP A 17 4.03 -7.18 7.69
N ILE A 18 5.04 -6.61 7.02
CA ILE A 18 6.26 -7.34 6.68
C ILE A 18 7.24 -7.11 7.82
N GLU A 19 7.58 -8.17 8.53
CA GLU A 19 8.54 -8.14 9.63
C GLU A 19 9.96 -8.43 9.13
N ALA A 20 10.95 -7.79 9.75
CA ALA A 20 12.36 -7.93 9.46
C ALA A 20 13.20 -7.69 10.73
N GLY A 21 14.48 -8.05 10.69
CA GLY A 21 15.46 -7.68 11.70
C GLY A 21 15.65 -6.16 11.81
N GLN A 22 16.17 -5.69 12.95
CA GLN A 22 16.47 -4.25 13.14
C GLN A 22 17.58 -3.75 12.21
N ASP A 23 18.48 -4.64 11.81
CA ASP A 23 19.61 -4.46 10.90
C ASP A 23 19.28 -4.89 9.46
N GLU A 24 18.02 -5.16 9.15
CA GLU A 24 17.57 -5.55 7.82
C GLU A 24 16.84 -4.42 7.08
N VAL A 25 17.05 -4.37 5.77
CA VAL A 25 16.32 -3.51 4.83
C VAL A 25 15.28 -4.35 4.11
N ILE A 26 14.03 -3.91 4.18
CA ILE A 26 12.91 -4.44 3.42
C ILE A 26 12.88 -3.72 2.08
N GLU A 27 13.02 -4.45 0.98
CA GLU A 27 12.83 -3.93 -0.37
C GLU A 27 11.57 -4.56 -0.97
N MET A 28 10.53 -3.73 -1.16
CA MET A 28 9.22 -4.13 -1.65
C MET A 28 8.98 -3.56 -3.05
N GLU A 29 8.55 -4.40 -3.98
CA GLU A 29 8.11 -4.04 -5.32
C GLU A 29 6.59 -4.21 -5.43
N ILE A 30 5.92 -3.22 -6.03
CA ILE A 30 4.53 -3.34 -6.47
C ILE A 30 4.53 -4.01 -7.84
N THR A 31 4.30 -5.32 -7.89
CA THR A 31 4.34 -6.07 -9.16
C THR A 31 3.08 -5.83 -9.99
N SER A 32 1.94 -5.67 -9.33
CA SER A 32 0.68 -5.29 -9.98
C SER A 32 -0.23 -4.56 -9.01
N LEU A 33 -0.84 -3.47 -9.45
CA LEU A 33 -1.85 -2.74 -8.72
C LEU A 33 -2.97 -2.35 -9.67
N SER A 34 -4.16 -2.92 -9.48
CA SER A 34 -5.36 -2.42 -10.14
C SER A 34 -5.90 -1.19 -9.40
N GLY A 35 -6.83 -0.48 -10.02
CA GLY A 35 -7.54 0.64 -9.39
C GLY A 35 -7.71 1.83 -10.34
N THR A 36 -8.24 2.93 -9.80
CA THR A 36 -8.47 4.17 -10.56
C THR A 36 -7.40 5.19 -10.22
N CYS A 37 -6.65 5.65 -11.23
CA CYS A 37 -5.71 6.75 -11.03
C CYS A 37 -6.47 8.00 -10.58
N SER A 38 -6.04 8.59 -9.46
CA SER A 38 -6.59 9.83 -8.93
C SER A 38 -5.54 10.53 -8.09
N GLU A 39 -5.54 11.86 -8.13
CA GLU A 39 -4.71 12.66 -7.24
C GLU A 39 -5.00 12.28 -5.79
N GLY A 40 -3.95 12.05 -5.00
CA GLY A 40 -4.05 11.63 -3.61
C GLY A 40 -4.65 10.23 -3.36
N CYS A 41 -4.94 9.44 -4.41
CA CYS A 41 -5.52 8.10 -4.30
C CYS A 41 -6.88 8.07 -3.57
N ILE A 42 -7.75 9.07 -3.80
CA ILE A 42 -8.96 9.29 -2.97
C ILE A 42 -10.01 8.17 -3.03
N PHE A 43 -9.97 7.27 -4.02
CA PHE A 43 -10.96 6.19 -4.16
C PHE A 43 -10.53 4.88 -3.51
N GLY A 44 -9.22 4.70 -3.32
CA GLY A 44 -8.61 3.45 -2.93
C GLY A 44 -7.18 3.38 -3.42
N GLY A 45 -6.41 2.49 -2.83
CA GLY A 45 -5.01 2.31 -3.14
C GLY A 45 -4.28 1.43 -2.13
N LEU A 46 -2.98 1.38 -2.33
CA LEU A 46 -2.00 0.74 -1.46
C LEU A 46 -1.21 1.84 -0.74
N GLU A 47 -1.32 1.90 0.58
CA GLU A 47 -0.50 2.75 1.43
C GLU A 47 0.67 1.94 2.02
N ILE A 48 1.89 2.45 1.84
CA ILE A 48 3.13 1.83 2.31
C ILE A 48 3.84 2.76 3.29
N LYS A 49 3.89 2.38 4.57
CA LYS A 49 4.43 3.21 5.66
C LYS A 49 5.92 2.97 5.87
N ALA A 50 6.73 3.35 4.89
CA ALA A 50 8.17 3.09 4.85
C ALA A 50 9.04 4.08 5.65
N VAL A 51 8.49 5.23 6.05
CA VAL A 51 9.20 6.21 6.90
C VAL A 51 9.47 5.65 8.30
N ALA A 52 10.46 6.20 9.01
CA ALA A 52 10.85 5.71 10.34
C ALA A 52 9.67 5.72 11.35
N ASP A 53 9.00 6.88 11.48
CA ASP A 53 7.81 7.00 12.32
C ASP A 53 6.57 6.44 11.61
N LYS A 54 6.18 5.22 11.99
CA LYS A 54 5.05 4.48 11.41
C LYS A 54 3.67 5.09 11.70
N ARG A 55 3.58 6.13 12.54
CA ARG A 55 2.33 6.86 12.81
C ARG A 55 1.99 7.86 11.69
N LEU A 56 2.99 8.29 10.90
CA LEU A 56 2.80 9.21 9.79
C LEU A 56 2.22 8.51 8.56
N THR A 57 1.52 9.26 7.70
CA THR A 57 1.00 8.75 6.43
C THR A 57 2.12 8.22 5.53
N GLY A 58 1.90 7.05 4.94
CA GLY A 58 2.84 6.43 4.01
C GLY A 58 2.70 6.92 2.57
N TYR A 59 3.52 6.37 1.68
CA TYR A 59 3.35 6.54 0.23
C TYR A 59 2.04 5.88 -0.21
N ARG A 60 1.27 6.53 -1.09
CA ARG A 60 0.01 6.00 -1.64
C ARG A 60 0.12 5.79 -3.13
N PHE A 61 -0.32 4.61 -3.57
CA PHE A 61 -0.37 4.19 -4.98
C PHE A 61 -1.79 3.69 -5.28
N CYS A 62 -2.37 3.96 -6.46
CA CYS A 62 -3.78 3.59 -6.71
C CYS A 62 -4.08 2.96 -8.07
N CYS A 63 -3.09 2.82 -8.95
CA CYS A 63 -3.32 2.30 -10.29
C CYS A 63 -2.06 1.72 -10.92
N GLU A 64 -2.24 1.13 -12.10
CA GLU A 64 -1.22 0.36 -12.83
C GLU A 64 0.04 1.16 -13.17
N GLN A 65 -0.03 2.49 -13.21
CA GLN A 65 1.14 3.37 -13.37
C GLN A 65 2.16 3.24 -12.22
N SER A 66 1.75 2.64 -11.11
CA SER A 66 2.62 2.36 -9.96
C SER A 66 3.27 0.97 -10.03
N ASN A 67 2.97 0.16 -11.04
CA ASN A 67 3.61 -1.14 -11.22
C ASN A 67 5.13 -0.95 -11.45
N GLY A 68 5.93 -1.82 -10.85
CA GLY A 68 7.38 -1.74 -10.83
C GLY A 68 7.96 -0.69 -9.87
N LYS A 69 7.13 0.04 -9.11
CA LYS A 69 7.63 0.92 -8.05
C LYS A 69 8.26 0.08 -6.94
N ILE A 70 9.48 0.46 -6.58
CA ILE A 70 10.23 -0.12 -5.48
C ILE A 70 10.21 0.85 -4.30
N VAL A 71 9.88 0.33 -3.13
CA VAL A 71 9.92 1.03 -1.84
C VAL A 71 10.91 0.31 -0.94
N LYS A 72 11.83 1.06 -0.34
CA LYS A 72 12.76 0.55 0.67
C LYS A 72 12.38 1.09 2.04
N ALA A 73 12.45 0.23 3.05
CA ALA A 73 12.24 0.60 4.44
C ALA A 73 13.25 -0.14 5.32
N ASN A 74 13.78 0.54 6.33
CA ASN A 74 14.51 -0.14 7.39
C ASN A 74 13.51 -0.92 8.27
N GLY A 75 13.95 -2.07 8.77
CA GLY A 75 13.22 -2.85 9.75
C GLY A 75 12.92 -2.07 11.05
N PRO A 76 12.16 -2.66 11.99
CA PRO A 76 11.78 -4.08 12.00
C PRO A 76 10.44 -4.37 11.29
N ILE A 77 9.75 -3.36 10.77
CA ILE A 77 8.39 -3.53 10.26
C ILE A 77 8.07 -2.59 9.10
N LEU A 78 7.38 -3.11 8.09
CA LEU A 78 6.77 -2.34 7.01
C LEU A 78 5.25 -2.59 6.96
N PRO A 79 4.44 -1.64 7.44
CA PRO A 79 2.98 -1.69 7.27
C PRO A 79 2.59 -1.47 5.80
N VAL A 80 1.83 -2.42 5.27
CA VAL A 80 1.22 -2.45 3.94
C VAL A 80 -0.29 -2.43 4.11
N ILE A 81 -0.95 -1.39 3.62
CA ILE A 81 -2.37 -1.16 3.87
C ILE A 81 -3.07 -1.01 2.52
N LEU A 82 -3.97 -1.94 2.20
CA LEU A 82 -4.87 -1.78 1.07
C LEU A 82 -6.15 -1.11 1.56
N PHE A 83 -6.57 -0.03 0.93
CA PHE A 83 -7.79 0.68 1.27
C PHE A 83 -8.64 0.89 0.02
N ASN A 84 -9.96 0.84 0.15
CA ASN A 84 -10.83 0.99 -1.00
C ASN A 84 -12.24 1.43 -0.61
N ARG A 85 -12.83 2.29 -1.43
CA ARG A 85 -14.26 2.62 -1.41
C ARG A 85 -14.92 2.59 -2.79
N LYS A 86 -14.20 2.18 -3.85
CA LYS A 86 -14.72 2.13 -5.22
C LYS A 86 -14.42 0.79 -5.89
N GLY A 87 -15.46 0.04 -6.24
CA GLY A 87 -15.31 -1.22 -6.96
C GLY A 87 -14.39 -2.21 -6.23
N TYR A 88 -13.61 -2.99 -6.98
CA TYR A 88 -12.63 -3.94 -6.43
C TYR A 88 -11.20 -3.50 -6.79
N ILE A 89 -10.29 -3.60 -5.82
CA ILE A 89 -8.87 -3.32 -6.00
C ILE A 89 -8.05 -4.56 -5.64
N LYS A 90 -6.98 -4.81 -6.39
CA LYS A 90 -6.04 -5.90 -6.17
C LYS A 90 -4.62 -5.35 -6.21
N ALA A 91 -3.84 -5.71 -5.21
CA ALA A 91 -2.40 -5.48 -5.18
C ALA A 91 -1.68 -6.84 -5.14
N LEU A 92 -0.65 -6.96 -5.97
CA LEU A 92 0.37 -7.99 -5.87
C LEU A 92 1.68 -7.28 -5.55
N ILE A 93 2.32 -7.74 -4.48
CA ILE A 93 3.62 -7.24 -4.03
C ILE A 93 4.62 -8.39 -4.01
N ARG A 94 5.89 -8.05 -4.24
CA ARG A 94 7.03 -8.94 -3.99
C ARG A 94 7.95 -8.22 -3.02
N PHE A 95 8.54 -8.93 -2.08
CA PHE A 95 9.52 -8.33 -1.18
C PHE A 95 10.71 -9.26 -0.98
N ARG A 96 11.84 -8.66 -0.58
CA ARG A 96 13.05 -9.35 -0.14
C ARG A 96 13.64 -8.63 1.07
N LEU A 97 14.24 -9.40 1.97
CA LEU A 97 14.98 -8.91 3.12
C LEU A 97 16.48 -8.91 2.78
N GLN A 98 17.17 -7.85 3.15
CA GLN A 98 18.62 -7.70 2.97
C GLN A 98 19.24 -7.32 4.30
N LYS A 99 20.33 -7.97 4.69
CA LYS A 99 21.16 -7.47 5.79
C LYS A 99 21.90 -6.21 5.35
N THR A 100 21.98 -5.25 6.25
CA THR A 100 22.74 -4.00 6.06
C THR A 100 24.24 -4.26 6.19
#